data_AF-A0A8T6RPD9-F1
#
_entry.id   AF-A0A8T6RPD9-F1
#
_cell.length_a   1.000
_cell.length_b   1.000
_cell.length_c   1.000
_cell.angle_alpha   90.00
_cell.angle_beta   90.00
_cell.angle_gamma   90.00
#
_symmetry.space_group_name_H-M   'P 1'
#
loop_
_entity.id
_entity.type
_entity.pdbx_description
1 polymer ?
#
loop_
_entity_poly.entity_id
_entity_poly.type
_entity_poly.pdbx_seq_one_letter_code
_entity_poly.pdbx_strand_id
1 'polypeptide(L)'
;MSDQDHSIIRYTELSNELKRLQEESQKEIQDKNSKIEDLEEELSSVKISLRNKDKELDDIKSDFQVLKSKNQDLEDQVSSLQASLGEKDKELNEVKSDFQASKSKNQDLENQVTSLQASLGEKDKEFNDVKSDFQASKSKNQDLEDQVSSLQASLGEKDKEFNDVKSDFQASKSKNQNLEDQVSSIQAMLTVKNEELNGIKQKIIDLLEKNVDLEKSLEDSKQKLSILPEKEKEIEDLNSALNDTKDQISELNDKIRDLEQKVVELTPKEVDHVISSGLKVKKPAIVPGMTTGETACPNCGGRRIKHEQDRTKILTVAAGQPVYAKKNRCMDCGREWA
;
A
#
# COMPACT_ATOMS: atom_id res chain seq x y z
N MET A 1 154.46 160.58 -32.82
CA MET A 1 154.08 159.26 -32.30
C MET A 1 155.30 158.38 -32.45
N SER A 2 155.78 157.77 -31.38
CA SER A 2 156.94 156.85 -31.42
C SER A 2 156.44 155.39 -31.50
N ASP A 3 157.33 154.44 -31.77
CA ASP A 3 156.96 153.01 -31.89
C ASP A 3 156.27 152.43 -30.64
N GLN A 4 156.47 153.05 -29.47
CA GLN A 4 155.73 152.68 -28.25
C GLN A 4 154.22 152.92 -28.40
N ASP A 5 153.78 154.03 -29.02
CA ASP A 5 152.36 154.32 -29.22
C ASP A 5 151.70 153.26 -30.11
N HIS A 6 152.38 152.86 -31.19
CA HIS A 6 151.86 151.87 -32.14
C HIS A 6 151.85 150.45 -31.55
N SER A 7 152.85 150.10 -30.74
CA SER A 7 152.88 148.84 -29.99
C SER A 7 151.78 148.78 -28.93
N ILE A 8 151.49 149.88 -28.25
CA ILE A 8 150.40 149.97 -27.26
C ILE A 8 149.05 149.78 -27.96
N ILE A 9 148.79 150.48 -29.08
CA ILE A 9 147.54 150.31 -29.86
C ILE A 9 147.37 148.86 -30.31
N ARG A 10 148.39 148.26 -30.93
CA ARG A 10 148.35 146.86 -31.42
C ARG A 10 148.11 145.85 -30.28
N TYR A 11 148.70 146.10 -29.11
CA TYR A 11 148.48 145.27 -27.91
C TYR A 11 147.08 145.47 -27.33
N THR A 12 146.53 146.69 -27.34
CA THR A 12 145.15 146.98 -26.94
C THR A 12 144.14 146.34 -27.90
N GLU A 13 144.37 146.37 -29.21
CA GLU A 13 143.55 145.69 -30.22
C GLU A 13 143.54 144.17 -30.00
N LEU A 14 144.71 143.55 -29.85
CA LEU A 14 144.84 142.11 -29.55
C LEU A 14 144.20 141.74 -28.21
N SER A 15 144.36 142.58 -27.18
CA SER A 15 143.74 142.38 -25.86
C SER A 15 142.22 142.49 -25.93
N ASN A 16 141.68 143.42 -26.73
CA ASN A 16 140.25 143.59 -26.94
C ASN A 16 139.66 142.42 -27.73
N GLU A 17 140.33 141.95 -28.78
CA GLU A 17 139.86 140.80 -29.56
C GLU A 17 139.97 139.48 -28.77
N LEU A 18 141.02 139.31 -27.97
CA LEU A 18 141.14 138.16 -27.07
C LEU A 18 140.08 138.19 -25.96
N LYS A 19 139.73 139.38 -25.44
CA LYS A 19 138.59 139.57 -24.53
C LYS A 19 137.25 139.27 -25.22
N ARG A 20 137.08 139.71 -26.48
CA ARG A 20 135.88 139.45 -27.29
C ARG A 20 135.69 137.95 -27.55
N LEU A 21 136.75 137.25 -27.95
CA LEU A 21 136.75 135.79 -28.12
C LEU A 21 136.55 135.04 -26.81
N GLN A 22 137.08 135.54 -25.70
CA GLN A 22 136.82 134.98 -24.37
C GLN A 22 135.36 135.18 -23.96
N GLU A 23 134.76 136.35 -24.20
CA GLU A 23 133.34 136.63 -23.94
C GLU A 23 132.43 135.80 -24.86
N GLU A 24 132.76 135.64 -26.15
CA GLU A 24 132.05 134.77 -27.10
C GLU A 24 132.13 133.29 -26.70
N SER A 25 133.33 132.78 -26.36
CA SER A 25 133.50 131.41 -25.89
C SER A 25 132.81 131.16 -24.55
N GLN A 26 132.84 132.13 -23.64
CA GLN A 26 132.16 132.03 -22.34
C GLN A 26 130.64 132.06 -22.51
N LYS A 27 130.11 132.82 -23.47
CA LYS A 27 128.70 132.78 -23.87
C LYS A 27 128.33 131.44 -24.53
N GLU A 28 129.15 130.91 -25.43
CA GLU A 28 128.89 129.59 -26.06
C GLU A 28 128.93 128.45 -25.02
N ILE A 29 129.82 128.53 -24.03
CA ILE A 29 129.83 127.62 -22.88
C ILE A 29 128.55 127.77 -22.05
N GLN A 30 128.09 129.01 -21.80
CA GLN A 30 126.86 129.27 -21.07
C GLN A 30 125.63 128.70 -21.82
N ASP A 31 125.51 128.98 -23.11
CA ASP A 31 124.42 128.47 -23.97
C ASP A 31 124.42 126.92 -24.03
N LYS A 32 125.61 126.29 -24.07
CA LYS A 32 125.76 124.83 -24.02
C LYS A 32 125.43 124.25 -22.64
N ASN A 33 125.82 124.92 -21.55
CA ASN A 33 125.49 124.49 -20.19
C ASN A 33 123.99 124.53 -19.95
N SER A 34 123.30 125.62 -20.32
CA SER A 34 121.83 125.69 -20.22
C SER A 34 121.17 124.59 -21.06
N LYS A 35 121.71 124.28 -22.26
CA LYS A 35 121.19 123.17 -23.06
C LYS A 35 121.48 121.77 -22.49
N ILE A 36 122.55 121.63 -21.70
CA ILE A 36 122.81 120.39 -20.93
C ILE A 36 121.80 120.29 -19.78
N GLU A 37 121.56 121.38 -19.05
CA GLU A 37 120.54 121.45 -17.99
C GLU A 37 119.15 121.08 -18.53
N ASP A 38 118.71 121.68 -19.66
CA ASP A 38 117.45 121.35 -20.34
C ASP A 38 117.36 119.84 -20.68
N LEU A 39 118.42 119.27 -21.26
CA LEU A 39 118.47 117.86 -21.65
C LEU A 39 118.53 116.91 -20.44
N GLU A 40 119.13 117.33 -19.33
CA GLU A 40 119.13 116.58 -18.07
C GLU A 40 117.74 116.57 -17.42
N GLU A 41 117.01 117.69 -17.49
CA GLU A 41 115.59 117.76 -17.07
C GLU A 41 114.70 116.89 -17.96
N GLU A 42 114.82 116.97 -19.29
CA GLU A 42 114.09 116.10 -20.23
C GLU A 42 114.39 114.62 -19.95
N LEU A 43 115.66 114.26 -19.79
CA LEU A 43 116.08 112.88 -19.50
C LEU A 43 115.54 112.39 -18.14
N SER A 44 115.47 113.27 -17.14
CA SER A 44 114.88 112.98 -15.84
C SER A 44 113.37 112.73 -15.97
N SER A 45 112.66 113.59 -16.69
CA SER A 45 111.23 113.45 -17.01
C SER A 45 110.92 112.14 -17.75
N VAL A 46 111.69 111.82 -18.80
CA VAL A 46 111.57 110.57 -19.55
C VAL A 46 111.82 109.34 -18.67
N LYS A 47 112.83 109.38 -17.79
CA LYS A 47 113.08 108.28 -16.81
C LYS A 47 111.92 108.09 -15.83
N ILE A 48 111.26 109.16 -15.40
CA ILE A 48 110.07 109.09 -14.54
C ILE A 48 108.89 108.49 -15.32
N SER A 49 108.66 108.95 -16.55
CA SER A 49 107.61 108.42 -17.44
C SER A 49 107.79 106.92 -17.72
N LEU A 50 109.02 106.49 -18.02
CA LEU A 50 109.35 105.07 -18.25
C LEU A 50 109.05 104.22 -17.01
N ARG A 51 109.48 104.64 -15.82
CA ARG A 51 109.17 103.95 -14.55
C ARG A 51 107.67 103.85 -14.26
N ASN A 52 106.89 104.84 -14.67
CA ASN A 52 105.43 104.79 -14.54
C ASN A 52 104.83 103.79 -15.54
N LYS A 53 105.35 103.73 -16.77
CA LYS A 53 104.93 102.74 -17.77
C LYS A 53 105.33 101.31 -17.41
N ASP A 54 106.48 101.10 -16.78
CA ASP A 54 106.87 99.79 -16.25
C ASP A 54 105.89 99.31 -15.17
N LYS A 55 105.46 100.21 -14.26
CA LYS A 55 104.42 99.90 -13.25
C LYS A 55 103.08 99.57 -13.90
N GLU A 56 102.59 100.42 -14.80
CA GLU A 56 101.35 100.15 -15.55
C GLU A 56 101.40 98.79 -16.27
N LEU A 57 102.55 98.43 -16.85
CA LEU A 57 102.76 97.15 -17.53
C LEU A 57 102.72 95.96 -16.55
N ASP A 58 103.29 96.10 -15.35
CA ASP A 58 103.25 95.05 -14.32
C ASP A 58 101.86 94.90 -13.68
N ASP A 59 101.14 96.01 -13.47
CA ASP A 59 99.73 96.00 -13.05
C ASP A 59 98.86 95.27 -14.10
N ILE A 60 99.02 95.60 -15.39
CA ILE A 60 98.31 94.94 -16.51
C ILE A 60 98.64 93.44 -16.59
N LYS A 61 99.90 93.02 -16.34
CA LYS A 61 100.27 91.60 -16.26
C LYS A 61 99.55 90.91 -15.11
N SER A 62 99.46 91.55 -13.95
CA SER A 62 98.75 91.02 -12.78
C SER A 62 97.26 90.83 -13.10
N ASP A 63 96.60 91.86 -13.62
CA ASP A 63 95.19 91.80 -14.03
C ASP A 63 94.94 90.72 -15.09
N PHE A 64 95.84 90.56 -16.06
CA PHE A 64 95.76 89.50 -17.06
C PHE A 64 95.84 88.09 -16.45
N GLN A 65 96.71 87.85 -15.46
CA GLN A 65 96.76 86.55 -14.76
C GLN A 65 95.51 86.28 -13.93
N VAL A 66 94.95 87.32 -13.28
CA VAL A 66 93.68 87.23 -12.54
C VAL A 66 92.53 86.89 -13.50
N LEU A 67 92.41 87.60 -14.63
CA LEU A 67 91.40 87.34 -15.66
C LEU A 67 91.54 85.94 -16.27
N LYS A 68 92.77 85.48 -16.52
CA LYS A 68 93.04 84.14 -17.04
C LYS A 68 92.56 83.04 -16.08
N SER A 69 92.89 83.17 -14.79
CA SER A 69 92.44 82.23 -13.76
C SER A 69 90.92 82.23 -13.65
N LYS A 70 90.30 83.41 -13.65
CA LYS A 70 88.85 83.58 -13.57
C LYS A 70 88.10 83.03 -14.81
N ASN A 71 88.73 83.05 -15.98
CA ASN A 71 88.20 82.42 -17.18
C ASN A 71 88.25 80.88 -17.08
N GLN A 72 89.35 80.33 -16.56
CA GLN A 72 89.47 78.89 -16.31
C GLN A 72 88.44 78.41 -15.26
N ASP A 73 88.25 79.16 -14.17
CA ASP A 73 87.21 78.87 -13.16
C ASP A 73 85.79 78.85 -13.77
N LEU A 74 85.53 79.68 -14.80
CA LEU A 74 84.26 79.70 -15.52
C LEU A 74 84.12 78.54 -16.51
N GLU A 75 85.19 78.15 -17.20
CA GLU A 75 85.22 76.98 -18.08
C GLU A 75 84.95 75.68 -17.30
N ASP A 76 85.53 75.55 -16.10
CA ASP A 76 85.29 74.43 -15.18
C ASP A 76 83.85 74.42 -14.64
N GLN A 77 83.29 75.60 -14.29
CA GLN A 77 81.89 75.73 -13.89
C GLN A 77 80.90 75.38 -15.02
N VAL A 78 81.16 75.82 -16.26
CA VAL A 78 80.35 75.46 -17.42
C VAL A 78 80.38 73.96 -17.67
N SER A 79 81.57 73.34 -17.59
CA SER A 79 81.73 71.89 -17.76
C SER A 79 80.97 71.09 -16.70
N SER A 80 81.02 71.54 -15.44
CA SER A 80 80.26 70.95 -14.32
C SER A 80 78.74 71.06 -14.52
N LEU A 81 78.25 72.24 -14.93
CA LEU A 81 76.82 72.44 -15.23
C LEU A 81 76.33 71.61 -16.41
N GLN A 82 77.15 71.45 -17.46
CA GLN A 82 76.84 70.58 -18.60
C GLN A 82 76.74 69.10 -18.19
N ALA A 83 77.64 68.63 -17.32
CA ALA A 83 77.57 67.27 -16.78
C ALA A 83 76.28 67.06 -15.96
N SER A 84 75.97 67.99 -15.04
CA SER A 84 74.75 67.92 -14.22
C SER A 84 73.45 67.98 -15.04
N LEU A 85 73.43 68.78 -16.11
CA LEU A 85 72.30 68.81 -17.05
C LEU A 85 72.12 67.45 -17.75
N GLY A 86 73.22 66.84 -18.22
CA GLY A 86 73.18 65.51 -18.84
C GLY A 86 72.78 64.37 -17.89
N GLU A 87 73.05 64.50 -16.59
CA GLU A 87 72.51 63.59 -15.57
C GLU A 87 71.00 63.80 -15.36
N LYS A 88 70.54 65.05 -15.27
CA LYS A 88 69.12 65.37 -15.12
C LYS A 88 68.27 64.98 -16.32
N ASP A 89 68.81 65.08 -17.53
CA ASP A 89 68.15 64.59 -18.75
C ASP A 89 68.01 63.05 -18.74
N LYS A 90 68.96 62.30 -18.19
CA LYS A 90 68.83 60.84 -18.02
C LYS A 90 67.73 60.49 -17.02
N GLU A 91 67.78 61.08 -15.82
CA GLU A 91 66.80 60.89 -14.76
C GLU A 91 65.37 61.24 -15.25
N LEU A 92 65.21 62.33 -16.00
CA LEU A 92 63.94 62.72 -16.61
C LEU A 92 63.41 61.68 -17.60
N ASN A 93 64.29 61.08 -18.42
CA ASN A 93 63.90 60.04 -19.38
C ASN A 93 63.55 58.71 -18.69
N GLU A 94 64.26 58.35 -17.62
CA GLU A 94 63.95 57.17 -16.78
C GLU A 94 62.57 57.34 -16.13
N VAL A 95 62.32 58.45 -15.44
CA VAL A 95 61.01 58.76 -14.82
C VAL A 95 59.88 58.77 -15.86
N LYS A 96 60.13 59.28 -17.07
CA LYS A 96 59.16 59.27 -18.17
C LYS A 96 58.85 57.85 -18.67
N SER A 97 59.84 56.97 -18.69
CA SER A 97 59.66 55.54 -19.01
C SER A 97 58.84 54.83 -17.93
N ASP A 98 59.18 55.02 -16.66
CA ASP A 98 58.47 54.42 -15.53
C ASP A 98 57.01 54.90 -15.44
N PHE A 99 56.75 56.17 -15.76
CA PHE A 99 55.39 56.71 -15.87
C PHE A 99 54.57 56.03 -16.98
N GLN A 100 55.18 55.80 -18.16
CA GLN A 100 54.53 55.07 -19.27
C GLN A 100 54.22 53.62 -18.89
N ALA A 101 55.16 52.93 -18.22
CA ALA A 101 54.97 51.57 -17.72
C ALA A 101 53.87 51.50 -16.66
N SER A 102 53.87 52.42 -15.69
CA SER A 102 52.84 52.54 -14.65
C SER A 102 51.46 52.81 -15.23
N LYS A 103 51.37 53.71 -16.22
CA LYS A 103 50.11 54.00 -16.93
C LYS A 103 49.56 52.77 -17.65
N SER A 104 50.41 52.03 -18.35
CA SER A 104 50.03 50.79 -19.05
C SER A 104 49.52 49.73 -18.07
N LYS A 105 50.25 49.52 -16.97
CA LYS A 105 49.84 48.60 -15.89
C LYS A 105 48.50 49.01 -15.25
N ASN A 106 48.22 50.31 -15.10
CA ASN A 106 46.96 50.77 -14.55
C ASN A 106 45.78 50.45 -15.50
N GLN A 107 45.97 50.65 -16.81
CA GLN A 107 44.98 50.29 -17.83
C GLN A 107 44.71 48.77 -17.86
N ASP A 108 45.75 47.94 -17.72
CA ASP A 108 45.59 46.48 -17.61
C ASP A 108 44.81 46.06 -16.35
N LEU A 109 45.00 46.76 -15.23
CA LEU A 109 44.24 46.53 -14.00
C LEU A 109 42.77 46.98 -14.13
N GLU A 110 42.51 48.13 -14.77
CA GLU A 110 41.15 48.60 -15.08
C GLU A 110 40.39 47.59 -15.96
N ASN A 111 41.07 47.02 -16.96
CA ASN A 111 40.51 45.96 -17.81
C ASN A 111 40.21 44.68 -17.02
N GLN A 112 41.11 44.25 -16.12
CA GLN A 112 40.89 43.09 -15.25
C GLN A 112 39.72 43.31 -14.29
N VAL A 113 39.61 44.47 -13.65
CA VAL A 113 38.49 44.84 -12.77
C VAL A 113 37.17 44.77 -13.55
N THR A 114 37.12 45.35 -14.76
CA THR A 114 35.94 45.31 -15.63
C THR A 114 35.54 43.86 -15.97
N SER A 115 36.51 43.01 -16.31
CA SER A 115 36.26 41.59 -16.60
C SER A 115 35.75 40.81 -15.39
N LEU A 116 36.29 41.09 -14.19
CA LEU A 116 35.84 40.46 -12.95
C LEU A 116 34.43 40.90 -12.55
N GLN A 117 34.09 42.18 -12.75
CA GLN A 117 32.74 42.70 -12.53
C GLN A 117 31.71 42.04 -13.46
N ALA A 118 32.05 41.85 -14.75
CA ALA A 118 31.20 41.13 -15.68
C ALA A 118 30.97 39.67 -15.24
N SER A 119 32.03 38.95 -14.90
CA SER A 119 31.94 37.55 -14.45
C SER A 119 31.16 37.40 -13.13
N LEU A 120 31.30 38.35 -12.20
CA LEU A 120 30.49 38.40 -10.98
C LEU A 120 29.00 38.57 -11.29
N GLY A 121 28.66 39.48 -12.20
CA GLY A 121 27.27 39.71 -12.64
C GLY A 121 26.66 38.52 -13.40
N GLU A 122 27.47 37.71 -14.08
CA GLU A 122 27.02 36.42 -14.65
C GLU A 122 26.75 35.38 -13.57
N LYS A 123 27.66 35.26 -12.58
CA LYS A 123 27.49 34.33 -11.46
C LYS A 123 26.33 34.68 -10.54
N ASP A 124 26.04 35.96 -10.33
CA ASP A 124 24.85 36.40 -9.61
C ASP A 124 23.55 36.03 -10.35
N LYS A 125 23.53 36.04 -11.68
CA LYS A 125 22.36 35.56 -12.45
C LYS A 125 22.19 34.05 -12.30
N GLU A 126 23.24 33.28 -12.57
CA GLU A 126 23.25 31.81 -12.43
C GLU A 126 22.80 31.37 -11.02
N PHE A 127 23.26 32.07 -9.97
CA PHE A 127 22.81 31.82 -8.60
C PHE A 127 21.31 32.07 -8.40
N ASN A 128 20.77 33.16 -8.95
CA ASN A 128 19.34 33.48 -8.84
C ASN A 128 18.45 32.52 -9.65
N ASP A 129 18.91 32.07 -10.82
CA ASP A 129 18.22 31.07 -11.64
C ASP A 129 18.15 29.73 -10.90
N VAL A 130 19.28 29.21 -10.40
CA VAL A 130 19.34 27.98 -9.59
C VAL A 130 18.49 28.08 -8.32
N LYS A 131 18.43 29.26 -7.69
CA LYS A 131 17.57 29.51 -6.53
C LYS A 131 16.08 29.47 -6.89
N SER A 132 15.70 29.91 -8.09
CA SER A 132 14.32 29.81 -8.59
C SER A 132 13.94 28.36 -8.87
N ASP A 133 14.80 27.62 -9.59
CA ASP A 133 14.61 26.20 -9.89
C ASP A 133 14.50 25.34 -8.62
N PHE A 134 15.29 25.66 -7.59
CA PHE A 134 15.18 25.01 -6.27
C PHE A 134 13.82 25.27 -5.60
N GLN A 135 13.31 26.50 -5.66
CA GLN A 135 11.98 26.83 -5.12
C GLN A 135 10.86 26.11 -5.88
N ALA A 136 10.91 26.10 -7.22
CA ALA A 136 9.95 25.38 -8.05
C ALA A 136 9.97 23.87 -7.78
N SER A 137 11.17 23.28 -7.65
CA SER A 137 11.36 21.87 -7.30
C SER A 137 10.81 21.54 -5.91
N LYS A 138 10.99 22.43 -4.93
CA LYS A 138 10.44 22.28 -3.58
C LYS A 138 8.91 22.27 -3.59
N SER A 139 8.27 23.21 -4.29
CA SER A 139 6.80 23.24 -4.43
C SER A 139 6.28 21.97 -5.12
N LYS A 140 6.91 21.54 -6.22
CA LYS A 140 6.54 20.30 -6.90
C LYS A 140 6.67 19.06 -6.00
N ASN A 141 7.66 19.01 -5.10
CA ASN A 141 7.81 17.91 -4.16
C ASN A 141 6.68 17.90 -3.12
N GLN A 142 6.28 19.08 -2.62
CA GLN A 142 5.13 19.21 -1.72
C GLN A 142 3.82 18.78 -2.41
N ASP A 143 3.57 19.22 -3.65
CA ASP A 143 2.40 18.79 -4.43
C ASP A 143 2.34 17.26 -4.64
N LEU A 144 3.50 16.60 -4.73
CA LEU A 144 3.60 15.13 -4.83
C LEU A 144 3.38 14.44 -3.49
N GLU A 145 3.86 15.00 -2.38
CA GLU A 145 3.60 14.51 -1.01
C GLU A 145 2.09 14.56 -0.68
N ASP A 146 1.41 15.65 -1.07
CA ASP A 146 -0.04 15.81 -0.92
C ASP A 146 -0.81 14.80 -1.80
N GLN A 147 -0.38 14.59 -3.05
CA GLN A 147 -0.96 13.56 -3.94
C GLN A 147 -0.79 12.14 -3.39
N VAL A 148 0.39 11.79 -2.88
CA VAL A 148 0.64 10.48 -2.26
C VAL A 148 -0.25 10.29 -1.04
N SER A 149 -0.40 11.31 -0.20
CA SER A 149 -1.27 11.28 0.98
C SER A 149 -2.75 11.07 0.59
N SER A 150 -3.22 11.74 -0.46
CA SER A 150 -4.57 11.57 -1.00
C SER A 150 -4.81 10.16 -1.56
N LEU A 151 -3.85 9.61 -2.32
CA LEU A 151 -3.92 8.25 -2.85
C LEU A 151 -3.92 7.19 -1.74
N GLN A 152 -3.13 7.38 -0.68
CA GLN A 152 -3.13 6.50 0.49
C GLN A 152 -4.47 6.49 1.22
N ALA A 153 -5.10 7.66 1.39
CA ALA A 153 -6.45 7.75 1.97
C ALA A 153 -7.49 7.01 1.10
N SER A 154 -7.49 7.24 -0.21
CA SER A 154 -8.41 6.57 -1.14
C SER A 154 -8.21 5.05 -1.21
N LEU A 155 -6.95 4.59 -1.11
CA LEU A 155 -6.65 3.16 -1.00
C LEU A 155 -7.24 2.55 0.28
N GLY A 156 -7.10 3.23 1.43
CA GLY A 156 -7.68 2.79 2.70
C GLY A 156 -9.21 2.73 2.68
N GLU A 157 -9.87 3.66 2.00
CA GLU A 157 -11.32 3.61 1.77
C GLU A 157 -11.71 2.39 0.91
N LYS A 158 -10.95 2.10 -0.15
CA LYS A 158 -11.21 0.95 -1.03
C LYS A 158 -10.93 -0.40 -0.38
N ASP A 159 -9.91 -0.49 0.47
CA ASP A 159 -9.65 -1.68 1.28
C ASP A 159 -10.79 -1.92 2.28
N LYS A 160 -11.37 -0.86 2.85
CA LYS A 160 -12.56 -0.98 3.71
C LYS A 160 -13.78 -1.48 2.92
N GLU A 161 -14.11 -0.83 1.81
CA GLU A 161 -15.22 -1.22 0.92
C GLU A 161 -15.09 -2.68 0.45
N PHE A 162 -13.89 -3.12 0.10
CA PHE A 162 -13.61 -4.51 -0.27
C PHE A 162 -13.87 -5.49 0.88
N ASN A 163 -13.46 -5.16 2.11
CA ASN A 163 -13.71 -6.00 3.28
C ASN A 163 -15.19 -6.06 3.67
N ASP A 164 -15.92 -4.95 3.55
CA ASP A 164 -17.37 -4.89 3.77
C ASP A 164 -18.10 -5.79 2.75
N VAL A 165 -17.82 -5.65 1.45
CA VAL A 165 -18.38 -6.51 0.38
C VAL A 165 -18.02 -7.99 0.58
N LYS A 166 -16.79 -8.29 1.03
CA LYS A 166 -16.34 -9.66 1.34
C LYS A 166 -17.12 -10.26 2.51
N SER A 167 -17.48 -9.46 3.52
CA SER A 167 -18.33 -9.87 4.63
C SER A 167 -19.76 -10.17 4.15
N ASP A 168 -20.35 -9.27 3.38
CA ASP A 168 -21.69 -9.43 2.80
C ASP A 168 -21.80 -10.67 1.89
N PHE A 169 -20.74 -10.96 1.12
CA PHE A 169 -20.66 -12.18 0.33
C PHE A 169 -20.64 -13.46 1.20
N GLN A 170 -19.89 -13.47 2.31
CA GLN A 170 -19.86 -14.61 3.24
C GLN A 170 -21.22 -14.80 3.94
N ALA A 171 -21.87 -13.71 4.35
CA ALA A 171 -23.22 -13.75 4.93
C ALA A 171 -24.25 -14.30 3.91
N SER A 172 -24.19 -13.83 2.67
CA SER A 172 -25.04 -14.29 1.56
C SER A 172 -24.82 -15.77 1.24
N LYS A 173 -23.56 -16.24 1.22
CA LYS A 173 -23.21 -17.64 1.01
C LYS A 173 -23.80 -18.54 2.11
N SER A 174 -23.63 -18.16 3.38
CA SER A 174 -24.19 -18.90 4.52
C SER A 174 -25.73 -18.95 4.48
N LYS A 175 -26.38 -17.86 4.05
CA LYS A 175 -27.83 -17.82 3.83
C LYS A 175 -28.26 -18.76 2.71
N ASN A 176 -27.50 -18.86 1.62
CA ASN A 176 -27.82 -19.76 0.50
C ASN A 176 -27.73 -21.23 0.93
N GLN A 177 -26.70 -21.60 1.69
CA GLN A 177 -26.55 -22.96 2.23
C GLN A 177 -27.73 -23.36 3.15
N ASN A 178 -28.16 -22.45 4.04
CA ASN A 178 -29.34 -22.69 4.88
C ASN A 178 -30.63 -22.86 4.03
N LEU A 179 -30.77 -22.12 2.93
CA LEU A 179 -31.90 -22.31 2.00
C LEU A 179 -31.81 -23.65 1.24
N GLU A 180 -30.62 -24.09 0.83
CA GLU A 180 -30.37 -25.40 0.23
C GLU A 180 -30.71 -26.55 1.20
N ASP A 181 -30.34 -26.42 2.47
CA ASP A 181 -30.70 -27.37 3.54
C ASP A 181 -32.22 -27.41 3.77
N GLN A 182 -32.89 -26.25 3.81
CA GLN A 182 -34.34 -26.16 3.95
C GLN A 182 -35.09 -26.79 2.76
N VAL A 183 -34.64 -26.53 1.53
CA VAL A 183 -35.20 -27.16 0.32
C VAL A 183 -35.05 -28.67 0.38
N SER A 184 -33.86 -29.17 0.77
CA SER A 184 -33.59 -30.60 0.92
C SER A 184 -34.49 -31.26 1.97
N SER A 185 -34.70 -30.59 3.11
CA SER A 185 -35.59 -31.03 4.18
C SER A 185 -37.06 -31.08 3.72
N ILE A 186 -37.55 -30.04 3.04
CA ILE A 186 -38.91 -29.99 2.47
C ILE A 186 -39.10 -31.10 1.43
N GLN A 187 -38.10 -31.37 0.59
CA GLN A 187 -38.17 -32.42 -0.43
C GLN A 187 -38.22 -33.82 0.20
N ALA A 188 -37.51 -34.05 1.31
CA ALA A 188 -37.63 -35.27 2.11
C ALA A 188 -39.03 -35.42 2.73
N MET A 189 -39.58 -34.35 3.34
CA MET A 189 -40.94 -34.36 3.89
C MET A 189 -42.01 -34.63 2.83
N LEU A 190 -41.86 -34.04 1.64
CA LEU A 190 -42.78 -34.26 0.50
C LEU A 190 -42.72 -35.72 0.01
N THR A 191 -41.54 -36.35 0.05
CA THR A 191 -41.38 -37.77 -0.29
C THR A 191 -42.14 -38.66 0.71
N VAL A 192 -41.94 -38.46 2.02
CA VAL A 192 -42.67 -39.19 3.07
C VAL A 192 -44.18 -38.97 2.95
N LYS A 193 -44.64 -37.75 2.66
CA LYS A 193 -46.07 -37.47 2.49
C LYS A 193 -46.66 -38.12 1.24
N ASN A 194 -45.90 -38.26 0.16
CA ASN A 194 -46.32 -39.05 -1.00
C ASN A 194 -46.39 -40.55 -0.70
N GLU A 195 -45.47 -41.09 0.08
CA GLU A 195 -45.51 -42.49 0.54
C GLU A 195 -46.72 -42.76 1.45
N GLU A 196 -46.97 -41.90 2.44
CA GLU A 196 -48.19 -41.95 3.27
C GLU A 196 -49.46 -41.91 2.42
N LEU A 197 -49.53 -40.99 1.46
CA LEU A 197 -50.69 -40.80 0.57
C LEU A 197 -50.90 -42.02 -0.34
N ASN A 198 -49.83 -42.65 -0.84
CA ASN A 198 -49.91 -43.89 -1.59
C ASN A 198 -50.34 -45.07 -0.70
N GLY A 199 -49.86 -45.16 0.53
CA GLY A 199 -50.33 -46.14 1.52
C GLY A 199 -51.80 -45.97 1.89
N ILE A 200 -52.31 -44.73 1.96
CA ILE A 200 -53.74 -44.45 2.15
C ILE A 200 -54.55 -44.87 0.91
N LYS A 201 -54.07 -44.55 -0.31
CA LYS A 201 -54.70 -45.03 -1.56
C LYS A 201 -54.80 -46.54 -1.61
N GLN A 202 -53.74 -47.27 -1.25
CA GLN A 202 -53.78 -48.74 -1.21
C GLN A 202 -54.83 -49.24 -0.21
N LYS A 203 -54.86 -48.72 1.01
CA LYS A 203 -55.90 -49.07 2.00
C LYS A 203 -57.33 -48.80 1.51
N ILE A 204 -57.53 -47.76 0.70
CA ILE A 204 -58.84 -47.49 0.07
C ILE A 204 -59.19 -48.58 -0.96
N ILE A 205 -58.23 -49.02 -1.78
CA ILE A 205 -58.42 -50.14 -2.72
C ILE A 205 -58.75 -51.41 -1.94
N ASP A 206 -57.95 -51.78 -0.93
CA ASP A 206 -58.16 -52.97 -0.10
C ASP A 206 -59.55 -52.98 0.58
N LEU A 207 -60.03 -51.81 1.03
CA LEU A 207 -61.36 -51.65 1.63
C LEU A 207 -62.49 -51.71 0.62
N LEU A 208 -62.29 -51.22 -0.61
CA LEU A 208 -63.25 -51.34 -1.70
C LEU A 208 -63.40 -52.79 -2.14
N GLU A 209 -62.30 -53.51 -2.33
CA GLU A 209 -62.31 -54.95 -2.62
C GLU A 209 -63.05 -55.74 -1.53
N LYS A 210 -62.73 -55.46 -0.25
CA LYS A 210 -63.41 -56.07 0.89
C LYS A 210 -64.91 -55.75 0.95
N ASN A 211 -65.33 -54.54 0.56
CA ASN A 211 -66.75 -54.19 0.46
C ASN A 211 -67.44 -55.01 -0.64
N VAL A 212 -66.82 -55.19 -1.81
CA VAL A 212 -67.35 -56.04 -2.88
C VAL A 212 -67.51 -57.50 -2.42
N ASP A 213 -66.53 -58.05 -1.70
CA ASP A 213 -66.61 -59.39 -1.11
C ASP A 213 -67.73 -59.51 -0.06
N LEU A 214 -67.94 -58.47 0.76
CA LEU A 214 -69.02 -58.40 1.73
C LEU A 214 -70.39 -58.25 1.06
N GLU A 215 -70.51 -57.45 0.01
CA GLU A 215 -71.73 -57.30 -0.80
C GLU A 215 -72.10 -58.62 -1.47
N LYS A 216 -71.12 -59.34 -2.03
CA LYS A 216 -71.30 -60.68 -2.59
C LYS A 216 -71.74 -61.68 -1.52
N SER A 217 -71.09 -61.69 -0.36
CA SER A 217 -71.45 -62.56 0.76
C SER A 217 -72.84 -62.26 1.32
N LEU A 218 -73.24 -60.99 1.32
CA LEU A 218 -74.58 -60.54 1.67
C LEU A 218 -75.61 -61.02 0.65
N GLU A 219 -75.31 -60.95 -0.65
CA GLU A 219 -76.18 -61.44 -1.71
C GLU A 219 -76.35 -62.98 -1.67
N ASP A 220 -75.25 -63.73 -1.49
CA ASP A 220 -75.30 -65.19 -1.23
C ASP A 220 -76.19 -65.52 -0.01
N SER A 221 -76.17 -64.65 1.02
CA SER A 221 -76.99 -64.82 2.23
C SER A 221 -78.45 -64.46 1.98
N LYS A 222 -78.76 -63.43 1.17
CA LYS A 222 -80.13 -63.12 0.73
C LYS A 222 -80.71 -64.25 -0.13
N GLN A 223 -79.92 -64.83 -1.04
CA GLN A 223 -80.37 -65.96 -1.86
C GLN A 223 -80.73 -67.17 -0.98
N LYS A 224 -79.91 -67.50 0.03
CA LYS A 224 -80.25 -68.55 1.02
C LYS A 224 -81.53 -68.23 1.79
N LEU A 225 -81.73 -66.96 2.19
CA LEU A 225 -82.97 -66.48 2.81
C LEU A 225 -84.19 -66.55 1.87
N SER A 226 -84.01 -66.42 0.56
CA SER A 226 -85.10 -66.53 -0.42
C SER A 226 -85.62 -67.96 -0.62
N ILE A 227 -84.84 -68.97 -0.25
CA ILE A 227 -85.22 -70.40 -0.33
C ILE A 227 -85.90 -70.86 0.98
N LEU A 228 -85.75 -70.08 2.06
CA LEU A 228 -86.32 -70.38 3.38
C LEU A 228 -87.85 -70.53 3.36
N PRO A 229 -88.65 -69.69 2.66
CA PRO A 229 -90.09 -69.88 2.54
C PRO A 229 -90.51 -71.17 1.82
N GLU A 230 -89.72 -71.65 0.84
CA GLU A 230 -89.96 -72.95 0.21
C GLU A 230 -89.69 -74.09 1.19
N LYS A 231 -88.65 -73.97 2.04
CA LYS A 231 -88.34 -74.94 3.09
C LYS A 231 -89.34 -74.91 4.24
N GLU A 232 -89.87 -73.74 4.61
CA GLU A 232 -90.95 -73.59 5.58
C GLU A 232 -92.23 -74.26 5.05
N LYS A 233 -92.56 -74.07 3.76
CA LYS A 233 -93.67 -74.77 3.11
C LYS A 233 -93.43 -76.29 3.06
N GLU A 234 -92.24 -76.76 2.72
CA GLU A 234 -91.91 -78.20 2.72
C GLU A 234 -92.05 -78.81 4.13
N ILE A 235 -91.73 -78.05 5.18
CA ILE A 235 -91.99 -78.43 6.59
C ILE A 235 -93.49 -78.41 6.93
N GLU A 236 -94.26 -77.48 6.39
CA GLU A 236 -95.72 -77.41 6.58
C GLU A 236 -96.42 -78.59 5.89
N ASP A 237 -96.07 -78.88 4.63
CA ASP A 237 -96.54 -80.04 3.86
C ASP A 237 -96.16 -81.36 4.57
N LEU A 238 -94.93 -81.48 5.11
CA LEU A 238 -94.50 -82.63 5.92
C LEU A 238 -95.26 -82.73 7.26
N ASN A 239 -95.60 -81.62 7.91
CA ASN A 239 -96.40 -81.63 9.14
C ASN A 239 -97.87 -82.00 8.88
N SER A 240 -98.43 -81.61 7.72
CA SER A 240 -99.74 -82.10 7.29
C SER A 240 -99.70 -83.61 7.12
N ALA A 241 -98.74 -84.13 6.34
CA ALA A 241 -98.55 -85.57 6.16
C ALA A 241 -98.29 -86.33 7.47
N LEU A 242 -97.57 -85.72 8.43
CA LEU A 242 -97.35 -86.28 9.76
C LEU A 242 -98.66 -86.35 10.58
N ASN A 243 -99.51 -85.32 10.51
CA ASN A 243 -100.83 -85.34 11.13
C ASN A 243 -101.76 -86.36 10.44
N ASP A 244 -101.79 -86.43 9.11
CA ASP A 244 -102.56 -87.45 8.38
C ASP A 244 -102.12 -88.87 8.80
N THR A 245 -100.82 -89.10 8.95
CA THR A 245 -100.26 -90.37 9.46
C THR A 245 -100.64 -90.63 10.92
N LYS A 246 -100.72 -89.58 11.74
CA LYS A 246 -101.12 -89.65 13.16
C LYS A 246 -102.61 -89.93 13.32
N ASP A 247 -103.45 -89.39 12.43
CA ASP A 247 -104.88 -89.65 12.39
C ASP A 247 -105.15 -91.07 11.87
N GLN A 248 -104.37 -91.56 10.89
CA GLN A 248 -104.33 -92.98 10.52
C GLN A 248 -103.93 -93.89 11.69
N ILE A 249 -102.96 -93.49 12.51
CA ILE A 249 -102.61 -94.20 13.75
C ILE A 249 -103.76 -94.16 14.77
N SER A 250 -104.52 -93.06 14.86
CA SER A 250 -105.72 -93.00 15.70
C SER A 250 -106.80 -93.96 15.21
N GLU A 251 -107.12 -93.96 13.91
CA GLU A 251 -108.05 -94.93 13.31
C GLU A 251 -107.61 -96.37 13.52
N LEU A 252 -106.31 -96.66 13.43
CA LEU A 252 -105.78 -97.99 13.69
C LEU A 252 -105.90 -98.37 15.17
N ASN A 253 -105.70 -97.42 16.10
CA ASN A 253 -105.93 -97.65 17.53
C ASN A 253 -107.41 -97.84 17.86
N ASP A 254 -108.33 -97.12 17.22
CA ASP A 254 -109.76 -97.34 17.39
C ASP A 254 -110.19 -98.70 16.81
N LYS A 255 -109.61 -99.13 15.67
CA LYS A 255 -109.77 -100.50 15.13
C LYS A 255 -109.19 -101.58 16.06
N ILE A 256 -108.06 -101.32 16.72
CA ILE A 256 -107.48 -102.22 17.74
C ILE A 256 -108.44 -102.34 18.92
N ARG A 257 -108.98 -101.23 19.42
CA ARG A 257 -109.94 -101.19 20.53
C ARG A 257 -111.25 -101.94 20.21
N ASP A 258 -111.74 -101.82 18.98
CA ASP A 258 -112.95 -102.54 18.51
C ASP A 258 -112.70 -104.05 18.33
N LEU A 259 -111.45 -104.46 18.09
CA LEU A 259 -111.02 -105.87 18.13
C LEU A 259 -110.85 -106.39 19.57
N GLU A 260 -110.25 -105.61 20.47
CA GLU A 260 -110.12 -105.95 21.89
C GLU A 260 -111.50 -106.18 22.55
N GLN A 261 -112.50 -105.37 22.19
CA GLN A 261 -113.87 -105.52 22.71
C GLN A 261 -114.56 -106.82 22.27
N LYS A 262 -114.10 -107.50 21.21
CA LYS A 262 -114.59 -108.82 20.78
C LYS A 262 -113.94 -110.02 21.48
N VAL A 263 -112.86 -109.82 22.23
CA VAL A 263 -112.10 -110.93 22.88
C VAL A 263 -112.68 -111.32 24.24
N VAL A 264 -113.56 -110.50 24.83
CA VAL A 264 -114.02 -110.61 26.23
C VAL A 264 -115.07 -111.73 26.48
N GLU A 265 -115.66 -112.33 25.44
CA GLU A 265 -116.86 -113.16 25.60
C GLU A 265 -116.63 -114.69 25.78
N LEU A 266 -115.39 -115.21 25.70
CA LEU A 266 -115.13 -116.65 25.87
C LEU A 266 -113.87 -117.01 26.70
N THR A 267 -114.12 -117.64 27.85
CA THR A 267 -113.24 -118.40 28.78
C THR A 267 -112.55 -117.63 29.93
N PRO A 268 -112.74 -118.04 31.21
CA PRO A 268 -112.20 -117.33 32.38
C PRO A 268 -111.29 -118.14 33.33
N LYS A 269 -110.65 -117.42 34.27
CA LYS A 269 -109.97 -117.85 35.53
C LYS A 269 -108.58 -118.49 35.39
N GLU A 270 -107.60 -118.22 36.26
CA GLU A 270 -107.40 -117.22 37.35
C GLU A 270 -105.90 -117.28 37.74
N VAL A 271 -105.24 -116.14 37.99
CA VAL A 271 -104.24 -115.84 39.06
C VAL A 271 -103.71 -114.42 38.81
N ASP A 272 -104.08 -113.50 39.70
CA ASP A 272 -103.90 -112.05 39.52
C ASP A 272 -102.58 -111.49 40.08
N HIS A 273 -102.01 -110.49 39.38
CA HIS A 273 -101.50 -109.29 40.05
C HIS A 273 -101.37 -108.10 39.07
N VAL A 274 -102.34 -107.17 39.11
CA VAL A 274 -102.28 -105.90 38.35
C VAL A 274 -102.43 -104.74 39.33
N ILE A 275 -101.38 -103.93 39.45
CA ILE A 275 -101.32 -102.76 40.33
C ILE A 275 -101.09 -101.50 39.49
N SER A 276 -102.06 -100.58 39.58
CA SER A 276 -102.05 -99.11 39.40
C SER A 276 -100.83 -98.43 38.72
N SER A 277 -100.95 -97.42 37.87
CA SER A 277 -101.76 -96.17 37.92
C SER A 277 -101.70 -95.51 36.52
N GLY A 278 -102.55 -94.58 36.08
CA GLY A 278 -103.34 -93.59 36.81
C GLY A 278 -102.68 -92.19 36.71
N LEU A 279 -103.04 -91.43 35.66
CA LEU A 279 -102.76 -90.00 35.36
C LEU A 279 -102.05 -89.12 36.41
N LYS A 280 -101.09 -88.29 35.96
CA LYS A 280 -101.13 -86.81 36.18
C LYS A 280 -100.11 -85.99 35.37
N VAL A 281 -100.48 -84.72 35.17
CA VAL A 281 -99.72 -83.66 34.48
C VAL A 281 -98.99 -82.76 35.51
N LYS A 282 -97.71 -82.39 35.27
CA LYS A 282 -97.12 -81.02 35.41
C LYS A 282 -95.58 -80.95 35.30
N LYS A 283 -95.08 -79.78 34.87
CA LYS A 283 -93.69 -79.24 34.87
C LYS A 283 -93.04 -79.23 36.28
N PRO A 284 -91.75 -78.81 36.48
CA PRO A 284 -90.49 -78.98 35.69
C PRO A 284 -89.26 -79.40 36.59
N ALA A 285 -88.02 -79.39 36.05
CA ALA A 285 -86.76 -78.87 36.67
C ALA A 285 -85.47 -79.75 36.73
N ILE A 286 -84.41 -79.26 36.04
CA ILE A 286 -83.02 -78.98 36.51
C ILE A 286 -82.02 -80.12 36.91
N VAL A 287 -80.77 -80.01 36.38
CA VAL A 287 -79.41 -80.58 36.74
C VAL A 287 -79.14 -82.10 36.67
N PRO A 288 -77.85 -82.54 36.62
CA PRO A 288 -76.68 -82.11 35.80
C PRO A 288 -76.04 -83.35 35.10
N GLY A 289 -74.96 -83.36 34.31
CA GLY A 289 -73.80 -82.51 34.01
C GLY A 289 -72.86 -83.36 33.10
N MET A 290 -72.15 -82.82 32.12
CA MET A 290 -70.91 -82.03 32.17
C MET A 290 -69.63 -82.83 31.89
N THR A 291 -68.96 -82.44 30.79
CA THR A 291 -67.58 -82.76 30.36
C THR A 291 -67.29 -84.21 29.96
N THR A 292 -66.27 -84.54 29.16
CA THR A 292 -65.26 -83.73 28.43
C THR A 292 -65.39 -83.94 26.90
N GLY A 293 -64.45 -83.44 26.09
CA GLY A 293 -64.32 -83.78 24.67
C GLY A 293 -62.86 -84.01 24.27
N GLU A 294 -62.57 -85.13 23.60
CA GLU A 294 -61.24 -85.46 23.10
C GLU A 294 -60.96 -84.81 21.73
N THR A 295 -59.77 -84.22 21.58
CA THR A 295 -59.36 -83.50 20.36
C THR A 295 -58.82 -84.48 19.31
N ALA A 296 -59.27 -84.39 18.05
CA ALA A 296 -58.67 -85.10 16.92
C ALA A 296 -57.74 -84.17 16.12
N CYS A 297 -56.74 -84.70 15.42
CA CYS A 297 -55.83 -83.85 14.64
C CYS A 297 -56.54 -83.18 13.45
N PRO A 298 -56.55 -81.83 13.34
CA PRO A 298 -57.28 -81.09 12.31
C PRO A 298 -56.63 -81.15 10.91
N ASN A 299 -55.68 -82.06 10.67
CA ASN A 299 -55.01 -82.25 9.38
C ASN A 299 -55.17 -83.66 8.82
N CYS A 300 -55.11 -84.69 9.67
CA CYS A 300 -55.17 -86.10 9.24
C CYS A 300 -56.21 -86.93 10.00
N GLY A 301 -56.96 -86.36 10.94
CA GLY A 301 -57.92 -87.08 11.78
C GLY A 301 -57.28 -88.05 12.80
N GLY A 302 -55.94 -88.16 12.82
CA GLY A 302 -55.20 -89.02 13.74
C GLY A 302 -55.48 -88.68 15.21
N ARG A 303 -55.71 -89.71 16.03
CA ARG A 303 -56.03 -89.59 17.47
C ARG A 303 -54.80 -89.74 18.37
N ARG A 304 -53.61 -90.04 17.81
CA ARG A 304 -52.36 -90.09 18.57
C ARG A 304 -51.76 -88.69 18.67
N ILE A 305 -52.18 -87.96 19.70
CA ILE A 305 -51.71 -86.60 19.98
C ILE A 305 -50.85 -86.61 21.23
N LYS A 306 -49.71 -85.92 21.18
CA LYS A 306 -48.88 -85.62 22.34
C LYS A 306 -49.05 -84.14 22.70
N HIS A 307 -49.41 -83.89 23.95
CA HIS A 307 -49.47 -82.53 24.50
C HIS A 307 -48.07 -82.13 24.97
N GLU A 308 -47.57 -81.00 24.48
CA GLU A 308 -46.27 -80.45 24.82
C GLU A 308 -46.41 -78.97 25.22
N GLN A 309 -45.40 -78.42 25.90
CA GLN A 309 -45.37 -77.00 26.24
C GLN A 309 -44.64 -76.23 25.13
N ASP A 310 -45.27 -75.18 24.60
CA ASP A 310 -44.65 -74.27 23.65
C ASP A 310 -43.73 -73.30 24.39
N ARG A 311 -42.46 -73.69 24.51
CA ARG A 311 -41.42 -72.88 25.16
C ARG A 311 -41.11 -71.55 24.45
N THR A 312 -41.69 -71.29 23.27
CA THR A 312 -41.57 -70.01 22.57
C THR A 312 -42.65 -69.00 22.96
N LYS A 313 -43.74 -69.44 23.63
CA LYS A 313 -44.82 -68.57 24.12
C LYS A 313 -45.00 -68.71 25.63
N ILE A 314 -44.44 -67.76 26.37
CA ILE A 314 -44.71 -67.58 27.80
C ILE A 314 -46.05 -66.84 27.91
N LEU A 315 -47.02 -67.43 28.60
CA LEU A 315 -48.32 -66.81 28.85
C LEU A 315 -48.28 -65.89 30.08
N THR A 316 -47.54 -66.29 31.11
CA THR A 316 -47.40 -65.51 32.36
C THR A 316 -46.18 -66.00 33.13
N VAL A 317 -45.58 -65.14 33.97
CA VAL A 317 -44.55 -65.54 34.93
C VAL A 317 -45.16 -65.47 36.32
N ALA A 318 -45.27 -66.63 36.99
CA ALA A 318 -45.83 -66.73 38.34
C ALA A 318 -44.74 -67.25 39.28
N ALA A 319 -44.54 -66.57 40.42
CA ALA A 319 -43.53 -66.92 41.42
C ALA A 319 -42.10 -67.14 40.84
N GLY A 320 -41.72 -66.37 39.81
CA GLY A 320 -40.38 -66.41 39.21
C GLY A 320 -40.12 -67.54 38.21
N GLN A 321 -41.11 -68.39 37.90
CA GLN A 321 -41.00 -69.39 36.82
C GLN A 321 -41.94 -69.06 35.65
N PRO A 322 -41.47 -69.18 34.38
CA PRO A 322 -42.31 -68.92 33.21
C PRO A 322 -43.30 -70.06 32.97
N VAL A 323 -44.58 -69.72 32.84
CA VAL A 323 -45.64 -70.64 32.47
C VAL A 323 -45.86 -70.55 30.95
N TYR A 324 -45.57 -71.65 30.26
CA TYR A 324 -45.65 -71.74 28.81
C TYR A 324 -47.04 -72.15 28.32
N ALA A 325 -47.41 -71.70 27.11
CA ALA A 325 -48.61 -72.19 26.43
C ALA A 325 -48.54 -73.71 26.18
N LYS A 326 -49.69 -74.38 26.09
CA LYS A 326 -49.75 -75.77 25.63
C LYS A 326 -49.89 -75.79 24.10
N LYS A 327 -49.32 -76.81 23.47
CA LYS A 327 -49.52 -77.16 22.08
C LYS A 327 -49.69 -78.67 21.91
N ASN A 328 -50.41 -79.05 20.87
CA ASN A 328 -50.75 -80.39 20.47
C ASN A 328 -49.88 -80.76 19.26
N ARG A 329 -49.12 -81.86 19.34
CA ARG A 329 -48.39 -82.44 18.21
C ARG A 329 -49.02 -83.77 17.81
N CYS A 330 -49.41 -83.91 16.55
CA CYS A 330 -49.87 -85.19 16.02
C CYS A 330 -48.66 -86.12 15.76
N MET A 331 -48.68 -87.33 16.31
CA MET A 331 -47.66 -88.35 16.07
C MET A 331 -47.68 -88.90 14.64
N ASP A 332 -48.85 -88.87 13.99
CA ASP A 332 -49.05 -89.52 12.69
C ASP A 332 -48.65 -88.62 11.49
N CYS A 333 -48.69 -87.30 11.64
CA CYS A 333 -48.32 -86.34 10.58
C CYS A 333 -47.35 -85.22 11.01
N GLY A 334 -46.92 -85.19 12.27
CA GLY A 334 -45.97 -84.21 12.80
C GLY A 334 -46.50 -82.78 12.97
N ARG A 335 -47.73 -82.46 12.53
CA ARG A 335 -48.30 -81.11 12.62
C ARG A 335 -48.51 -80.70 14.09
N GLU A 336 -48.18 -79.45 14.37
CA GLU A 336 -48.38 -78.78 15.65
C GLU A 336 -49.49 -77.72 15.56
N TRP A 337 -50.32 -77.61 16.60
CA TRP A 337 -51.31 -76.54 16.79
C TRP A 337 -51.55 -76.28 18.28
N ALA A 338 -52.25 -75.21 18.66
CA ALA A 338 -52.57 -74.90 20.06
C ALA A 338 -53.64 -75.85 20.64
#